data_AF-A0A8J5HMR8-F1
#
_entry.id   AF-A0A8J5HMR8-F1
#
_cell.length_a   1.000
_cell.length_b   1.000
_cell.length_c   1.000
_cell.angle_alpha   90.00
_cell.angle_beta   90.00
_cell.angle_gamma   90.00
#
_symmetry.space_group_name_H-M   'P 1'
#
loop_
_entity.id
_entity.type
_entity.pdbx_description
1 polymer ?
#
loop_
_entity_poly.entity_id
_entity_poly.type
_entity_poly.pdbx_seq_one_letter_code
_entity_poly.pdbx_strand_id
1 'polypeptide(L)'
;MESKENLMVLAATNFPWEWDIDEEALWRRLEKRIYIPLPNFESRKELIKINPRTVEVAAYVDIDEVARRTEGYGGDDLTIVGRDASL
;
A
#
# COMPACT_ATOMS: atom_id res chain seq x y z
N MET A 1 39.23 -3.58 15.04
CA MET A 1 38.67 -2.95 13.83
C MET A 1 37.17 -3.19 13.90
N GLU A 2 36.40 -2.20 14.32
CA GLU A 2 34.94 -2.31 14.42
C GLU A 2 34.36 -2.55 13.03
N SER A 3 33.57 -3.62 12.87
CA SER A 3 32.81 -3.87 11.65
C SER A 3 31.75 -2.79 11.52
N LYS A 4 31.84 -1.93 10.51
CA LYS A 4 30.74 -1.03 10.16
C LYS A 4 29.57 -1.87 9.68
N GLU A 5 28.56 -2.05 10.52
CA GLU A 5 27.29 -2.62 10.09
C GLU A 5 26.62 -1.65 9.11
N ASN A 6 26.14 -2.21 7.99
CA ASN A 6 25.36 -1.44 7.03
C ASN A 6 23.95 -1.26 7.59
N LEU A 7 23.68 -0.11 8.21
CA LEU A 7 22.35 0.26 8.67
C LEU A 7 21.51 0.78 7.51
N MET A 8 20.38 0.12 7.21
CA MET A 8 19.38 0.59 6.26
C MET A 8 18.18 1.15 7.04
N VAL A 9 17.79 2.39 6.72
CA VAL A 9 16.61 3.05 7.31
C VAL A 9 15.52 3.17 6.26
N LEU A 10 14.30 2.77 6.63
CA LEU A 10 13.07 2.93 5.85
C LEU A 10 12.14 3.87 6.61
N ALA A 11 11.56 4.85 5.91
CA ALA A 11 10.59 5.80 6.45
C ALA A 11 9.41 5.92 5.47
N ALA A 12 8.22 6.21 6.00
CA ALA A 12 7.00 6.40 5.21
C ALA A 12 6.24 7.63 5.73
N THR A 13 5.69 8.44 4.81
CA THR A 13 4.86 9.61 5.11
C THR A 13 3.77 9.76 4.05
N ASN A 14 2.58 10.20 4.49
CA ASN A 14 1.48 10.59 3.61
C ASN A 14 1.55 12.08 3.21
N PHE A 15 2.45 12.83 3.83
CA PHE A 15 2.66 14.26 3.61
C PHE A 15 4.09 14.54 3.15
N PRO A 16 4.52 14.00 1.98
CA PRO A 16 5.90 14.11 1.54
C PRO A 16 6.23 15.49 0.97
N TRP A 17 5.46 16.55 1.25
CA TRP A 17 5.70 17.92 0.77
C TRP A 17 5.30 18.97 1.80
N GLU A 18 5.06 18.60 3.06
CA GLU A 18 4.84 19.59 4.11
C GLU A 18 6.18 20.25 4.46
N TRP A 19 6.25 21.57 4.29
CA TRP A 19 7.51 22.33 4.32
C TRP A 19 7.83 22.84 5.73
N ASP A 20 8.19 21.95 6.64
CA ASP A 20 8.77 22.34 7.92
C ASP A 20 10.31 22.28 7.92
N ILE A 21 10.93 23.19 8.68
CA ILE A 21 12.39 23.43 8.67
C ILE A 21 13.18 22.20 9.12
N ASP A 22 12.63 21.37 10.01
CA ASP A 22 13.26 20.13 10.48
C ASP A 22 13.31 19.04 9.41
N GLU A 23 12.47 19.14 8.38
CA GLU A 23 12.41 18.15 7.31
C GLU A 23 13.61 18.24 6.36
N GLU A 24 14.17 19.42 6.10
CA GLU A 24 15.27 19.57 5.13
C GLU A 24 16.48 18.67 5.47
N ALA A 25 16.78 18.51 6.77
CA ALA A 25 17.84 17.63 7.25
C ALA A 25 17.51 16.13 7.03
N LEU A 26 16.25 15.74 7.19
CA LEU A 26 15.79 14.37 6.94
C LEU A 26 15.81 14.05 5.44
N TRP A 27 15.37 15.00 4.62
CA TRP A 27 15.33 14.89 3.17
C TRP A 27 16.71 14.70 2.55
N ARG A 28 17.75 15.34 3.12
CA ARG A 28 19.15 15.13 2.72
C ARG A 28 19.70 13.75 3.12
N ARG A 29 19.14 13.12 4.17
CA ARG A 29 19.54 11.77 4.63
C ARG A 29 18.77 10.66 3.91
N LEU A 30 17.54 10.92 3.47
CA LEU A 30 16.70 10.00 2.71
C LEU A 30 16.85 10.26 1.21
N GLU A 31 18.00 9.83 0.67
CA GLU A 31 18.38 10.05 -0.73
C GLU A 31 17.42 9.35 -1.71
N LYS A 32 16.95 8.15 -1.37
CA LYS A 32 16.02 7.38 -2.20
C LYS A 32 14.59 7.60 -1.75
N ARG A 33 13.76 8.11 -2.66
CA ARG A 33 12.33 8.36 -2.42
C ARG A 33 11.51 7.60 -3.45
N ILE A 34 10.55 6.83 -2.98
CA ILE A 34 9.68 6.01 -3.81
C ILE A 34 8.25 6.52 -3.59
N TYR A 35 7.67 7.09 -4.63
CA TYR A 35 6.25 7.44 -4.62
C TYR A 35 5.42 6.17 -4.77
N ILE A 36 4.45 5.99 -3.88
CA ILE A 36 3.49 4.89 -3.92
C ILE A 36 2.14 5.47 -4.36
N PRO A 37 1.74 5.32 -5.63
CA PRO A 37 0.42 5.75 -6.07
C PRO A 37 -0.68 4.82 -5.57
N LEU A 38 -1.93 5.25 -5.73
CA LEU A 38 -3.08 4.35 -5.62
C LEU A 38 -2.94 3.18 -6.61
N PRO A 39 -3.40 1.96 -6.23
CA PRO A 39 -3.28 0.80 -7.07
C PRO A 39 -4.11 0.95 -8.35
N ASN A 40 -3.52 0.58 -9.48
CA ASN A 40 -4.23 0.47 -10.74
C ASN A 40 -5.17 -0.75 -10.74
N PHE A 41 -5.94 -0.92 -11.81
CA PHE A 41 -6.90 -2.03 -11.96
C PHE A 41 -6.27 -3.41 -11.69
N GLU A 42 -5.15 -3.73 -12.35
CA GLU A 42 -4.45 -5.01 -12.18
C GLU A 42 -3.92 -5.18 -10.75
N SER A 43 -3.36 -4.12 -10.17
CA SER A 43 -2.91 -4.13 -8.76
C SER A 43 -4.06 -4.38 -7.81
N ARG A 44 -5.23 -3.76 -8.00
CA ARG A 44 -6.43 -4.01 -7.19
C ARG A 44 -6.92 -5.44 -7.35
N LYS A 45 -6.94 -5.98 -8.58
CA LYS A 45 -7.29 -7.38 -8.85
C LYS A 45 -6.41 -8.34 -8.04
N GLU A 46 -5.10 -8.11 -8.03
CA GLU A 46 -4.17 -8.92 -7.24
C GLU A 46 -4.34 -8.72 -5.73
N LEU A 47 -4.57 -7.49 -5.26
CA LEU A 47 -4.87 -7.23 -3.85
C LEU A 47 -6.14 -7.97 -3.39
N ILE A 48 -7.20 -7.96 -4.20
CA ILE A 48 -8.46 -8.68 -3.94
C ILE A 48 -8.23 -10.20 -3.93
N LYS A 49 -7.26 -10.74 -4.67
CA LYS A 49 -6.89 -12.17 -4.65
C LYS A 49 -5.95 -12.56 -3.51
N ILE A 50 -5.20 -11.60 -2.94
CA ILE A 50 -4.31 -11.83 -1.79
C ILE A 50 -5.10 -11.77 -0.48
N ASN A 51 -6.05 -10.83 -0.40
CA ASN A 51 -6.94 -10.65 0.74
C ASN A 51 -7.80 -11.89 1.17
N PRO A 52 -8.23 -12.83 0.30
CA PRO A 52 -9.02 -14.01 0.65
C PRO A 52 -8.30 -15.00 1.56
N ARG A 53 -7.04 -14.75 1.96
CA ARG A 53 -6.41 -15.52 3.05
C ARG A 53 -7.17 -15.41 4.37
N THR A 54 -8.11 -14.47 4.50
CA THR A 54 -8.98 -14.31 5.68
C THR A 54 -10.46 -14.59 5.41
N VAL A 55 -10.91 -14.74 4.14
CA VAL A 55 -12.33 -14.88 3.76
C VAL A 55 -12.48 -15.82 2.55
N GLU A 56 -13.36 -16.82 2.63
CA GLU A 56 -13.70 -17.66 1.48
C GLU A 56 -14.51 -16.89 0.43
N VAL A 57 -14.01 -16.86 -0.80
CA VAL A 57 -14.69 -16.24 -1.94
C VAL A 57 -15.43 -17.32 -2.72
N ALA A 58 -16.73 -17.15 -2.92
CA ALA A 58 -17.53 -18.09 -3.68
C ALA A 58 -17.11 -18.15 -5.16
N ALA A 59 -17.22 -19.32 -5.79
CA ALA A 59 -16.75 -19.56 -7.16
C ALA A 59 -17.44 -18.70 -8.24
N TYR A 60 -18.60 -18.10 -7.93
CA TYR A 60 -19.33 -17.22 -8.85
C TYR A 60 -18.92 -15.75 -8.75
N VAL A 61 -18.01 -15.39 -7.84
CA VAL A 61 -17.57 -14.00 -7.68
C VAL A 61 -16.62 -13.63 -8.80
N ASP A 62 -16.99 -12.61 -9.57
CA ASP A 62 -16.16 -12.03 -10.61
C ASP A 62 -15.21 -10.98 -9.99
N ILE A 63 -13.94 -11.37 -9.82
CA ILE A 63 -12.89 -10.50 -9.28
C ILE A 63 -12.61 -9.31 -10.21
N ASP A 64 -12.73 -9.48 -11.52
CA ASP A 64 -12.53 -8.39 -12.47
C ASP A 64 -13.60 -7.31 -12.30
N GLU A 65 -14.85 -7.71 -12.07
CA GLU A 65 -15.93 -6.76 -11.81
C GLU A 65 -15.73 -6.01 -10.48
N VAL A 66 -15.30 -6.72 -9.42
CA VAL A 66 -14.99 -6.07 -8.13
C VAL A 66 -13.85 -5.06 -8.28
N ALA A 67 -12.79 -5.40 -9.02
CA ALA A 67 -11.65 -4.51 -9.28
C ALA A 67 -12.03 -3.26 -10.10
N ARG A 68 -13.02 -3.36 -11.00
CA ARG A 68 -13.58 -2.21 -11.74
C ARG A 68 -14.36 -1.29 -10.82
N ARG A 69 -15.19 -1.85 -9.94
CA ARG A 69 -16.06 -1.09 -9.03
C ARG A 69 -15.33 -0.42 -7.87
N THR A 70 -14.07 -0.76 -7.64
CA THR A 70 -13.22 -0.27 -6.54
C THR A 70 -12.16 0.71 -7.03
N GLU A 71 -12.44 1.44 -8.11
CA GLU A 71 -11.53 2.50 -8.57
C GLU A 71 -11.28 3.55 -7.48
N GLY A 72 -10.02 3.92 -7.29
CA GLY A 72 -9.59 4.86 -6.25
C GLY A 72 -9.34 4.23 -4.87
N TYR A 73 -9.67 2.95 -4.68
CA TYR A 73 -9.49 2.28 -3.39
C TYR A 73 -8.03 1.93 -3.16
N GLY A 74 -7.53 2.19 -1.95
CA GLY A 74 -6.25 1.72 -1.46
C GLY A 74 -6.31 0.26 -0.97
N GLY A 75 -5.17 -0.26 -0.53
CA GLY A 75 -5.10 -1.63 0.01
C GLY A 75 -5.93 -1.82 1.29
N ASP A 76 -6.00 -0.80 2.15
CA ASP A 76 -6.80 -0.85 3.38
C ASP A 76 -8.30 -0.87 3.07
N ASP A 77 -8.76 -0.02 2.14
CA ASP A 77 -10.16 0.01 1.70
C ASP A 77 -10.62 -1.35 1.15
N LEU A 78 -9.78 -2.00 0.32
CA LEU A 78 -10.08 -3.33 -0.22
C LEU A 78 -10.12 -4.40 0.88
N THR A 79 -9.31 -4.25 1.93
CA THR A 79 -9.32 -5.14 3.10
C THR A 79 -10.63 -5.00 3.87
N ILE A 80 -11.08 -3.76 4.09
CA ILE A 80 -12.35 -3.44 4.75
C ILE A 80 -13.53 -3.99 3.93
N VAL A 81 -13.56 -3.77 2.61
CA VAL A 81 -14.61 -4.33 1.73
C VAL A 81 -14.68 -5.85 1.84
N GLY A 82 -13.54 -6.53 1.82
CA GLY A 82 -13.50 -7.99 1.98
C GLY A 82 -14.02 -8.46 3.33
N ARG A 83 -13.68 -7.74 4.41
CA ARG A 83 -14.19 -8.01 5.75
C ARG A 83 -15.69 -7.80 5.84
N ASP A 84 -16.20 -6.67 5.34
CA ASP A 84 -17.62 -6.33 5.40
C ASP A 84 -18.48 -7.29 4.57
N ALA A 85 -17.95 -7.80 3.44
CA ALA A 85 -18.61 -8.81 2.63
C ALA A 85 -18.68 -10.21 3.28
N SER A 86 -17.91 -10.43 4.35
CA SER A 86 -17.85 -11.72 5.07
C SER A 86 -18.72 -11.80 6.32
N LEU A 87 -19.27 -10.65 6.75
CA LEU A 87 -20.22 -10.53 7.87
C LEU A 87 -21.64 -10.90 7.42
#